data_AF-X1GK49-F1
#
_entry.id   AF-X1GK49-F1
#
_cell.length_a   1.000
_cell.length_b   1.000
_cell.length_c   1.000
_cell.angle_alpha   90.00
_cell.angle_beta   90.00
_cell.angle_gamma   90.00
#
_symmetry.space_group_name_H-M   'P 1'
#
loop_
_entity.id
_entity.type
_entity.pdbx_description
1 polymer ?
#
loop_
_entity_poly.entity_id
_entity_poly.type
_entity_poly.pdbx_seq_one_letter_code
_entity_poly.pdbx_strand_id
1 'polypeptide(L)'
;MEYEPMEKDREIDLLEYWHTIVRRKWVIVGFVAVLMLSVGIITFNIVPKYKAMTTLLIKEESSKMLSIEDEFGYQSRVMNLRFYNTQLKLLKSKSLVERVVRKMNLPVRPEFSAVQKPKKSLITTVKNLISLRWIVPGKRAEVGDSMYSIPSSPYAEIANLLQDGIEVSSIRNTNLVEVSYTSPYPVLCSDIVNTLAQEFISFSVEKRYETTQQASDFLSEQIANLRGDLAAKEKELQRYGKRKKLFF
;
A
#
# COMPACT_ATOMS: atom_id res chain seq x y z
N MET A 1 -57.58 -50.87 -18.19
CA MET A 1 -56.85 -50.73 -16.92
C MET A 1 -55.42 -51.12 -17.20
N GLU A 2 -54.61 -50.08 -17.37
CA GLU A 2 -53.15 -50.10 -17.49
C GLU A 2 -52.53 -50.94 -16.36
N TYR A 3 -51.57 -51.81 -16.67
CA TYR A 3 -50.65 -52.34 -15.67
C TYR A 3 -49.34 -51.58 -15.81
N GLU A 4 -49.10 -50.62 -14.91
CA GLU A 4 -47.80 -49.97 -14.77
C GLU A 4 -46.77 -50.99 -14.23
N PRO A 5 -45.56 -51.07 -14.81
CA PRO A 5 -44.50 -51.90 -14.25
C PRO A 5 -43.98 -51.25 -12.96
N MET A 6 -44.00 -52.01 -11.87
CA MET A 6 -43.39 -51.63 -10.58
C MET A 6 -41.90 -51.32 -10.81
N GLU A 7 -41.52 -50.06 -10.56
CA GLU A 7 -40.12 -49.65 -10.48
C GLU A 7 -39.41 -50.54 -9.47
N LYS A 8 -38.43 -51.30 -9.95
CA LYS A 8 -37.58 -52.13 -9.12
C LYS A 8 -36.72 -51.19 -8.26
N ASP A 9 -37.07 -51.07 -6.98
CA ASP A 9 -36.25 -50.36 -6.01
C ASP A 9 -34.81 -50.85 -6.13
N ARG A 10 -33.91 -49.92 -6.47
CA ARG A 10 -32.47 -50.18 -6.53
C ARG A 10 -31.96 -50.33 -5.10
N GLU A 11 -32.15 -51.51 -4.52
CA GLU A 11 -31.50 -51.88 -3.28
C GLU A 11 -29.99 -51.78 -3.50
N ILE A 12 -29.37 -50.82 -2.80
CA ILE A 12 -27.93 -50.58 -2.90
C ILE A 12 -27.23 -51.72 -2.15
N ASP A 13 -26.79 -52.74 -2.89
CA ASP A 13 -26.06 -53.88 -2.34
C ASP A 13 -24.64 -53.47 -1.91
N LEU A 14 -24.52 -53.03 -0.65
CA LEU A 14 -23.26 -52.57 -0.04
C LEU A 14 -22.15 -53.65 -0.05
N LEU A 15 -22.54 -54.94 -0.04
CA LEU A 15 -21.62 -56.08 -0.11
C LEU A 15 -20.97 -56.23 -1.49
N GLU A 16 -21.66 -55.85 -2.57
CA GLU A 16 -21.14 -55.93 -3.94
C GLU A 16 -20.07 -54.85 -4.18
N TYR A 17 -20.25 -53.66 -3.62
CA TYR A 17 -19.24 -52.60 -3.60
C TYR A 17 -18.00 -53.00 -2.78
N TRP A 18 -18.18 -53.68 -1.64
CA TRP A 18 -17.07 -54.15 -0.80
C TRP A 18 -16.16 -55.14 -1.56
N HIS A 19 -16.74 -56.11 -2.26
CA HIS A 19 -15.96 -57.07 -3.04
C HIS A 19 -15.21 -56.39 -4.20
N THR A 20 -15.83 -55.39 -4.83
CA THR A 20 -15.22 -54.57 -5.89
C THR A 20 -14.01 -53.77 -5.37
N ILE A 21 -14.11 -53.20 -4.17
CA ILE A 21 -13.02 -52.45 -3.51
C ILE A 21 -11.85 -53.37 -3.16
N VAL A 22 -12.11 -54.53 -2.54
CA VAL A 22 -11.05 -55.46 -2.10
C VAL A 22 -10.29 -56.07 -3.29
N ARG A 23 -10.99 -56.36 -4.40
CA ARG A 23 -10.35 -56.86 -5.64
C ARG A 23 -9.47 -55.81 -6.32
N ARG A 24 -9.81 -54.51 -6.20
CA ARG A 24 -9.08 -53.38 -6.80
C ARG A 24 -8.22 -52.58 -5.82
N LYS A 25 -7.94 -53.12 -4.62
CA LYS A 25 -7.18 -52.45 -3.54
C LYS A 25 -5.85 -51.84 -4.01
N TRP A 26 -5.13 -52.48 -4.93
CA TRP A 26 -3.87 -51.96 -5.47
C TRP A 26 -4.05 -50.73 -6.37
N VAL A 27 -5.17 -50.64 -7.10
CA VAL A 27 -5.51 -49.46 -7.91
C VAL A 27 -5.85 -48.27 -7.00
N ILE A 28 -6.60 -48.53 -5.92
CA ILE A 28 -6.96 -47.51 -4.93
C ILE A 28 -5.71 -47.02 -4.19
N VAL A 29 -4.85 -47.94 -3.74
CA VAL A 29 -3.57 -47.59 -3.08
C VAL A 29 -2.66 -46.81 -4.02
N GLY A 30 -2.55 -47.21 -5.29
CA GLY A 30 -1.77 -46.46 -6.29
C GLY A 30 -2.31 -45.05 -6.52
N PHE A 31 -3.63 -44.89 -6.63
CA PHE A 31 -4.26 -43.58 -6.78
C PHE A 31 -4.02 -42.67 -5.56
N VAL A 32 -4.19 -43.21 -4.35
CA VAL A 32 -3.91 -42.50 -3.09
C VAL A 32 -2.43 -42.12 -2.99
N ALA A 33 -1.51 -43.02 -3.36
CA ALA A 33 -0.08 -42.76 -3.35
C ALA A 33 0.31 -41.64 -4.33
N VAL A 34 -0.27 -41.63 -5.53
CA VAL A 34 -0.05 -40.56 -6.53
C VAL A 34 -0.60 -39.22 -6.04
N LEU A 35 -1.79 -39.20 -5.41
CA LEU A 35 -2.33 -37.99 -4.79
C LEU A 35 -1.43 -37.48 -3.67
N MET A 36 -0.99 -38.36 -2.78
CA MET A 36 -0.12 -38.01 -1.66
C MET A 36 1.23 -37.47 -2.14
N LEU A 37 1.83 -38.09 -3.16
CA LEU A 37 3.05 -37.59 -3.81
C LEU A 37 2.83 -36.22 -4.47
N SER A 38 1.72 -36.04 -5.19
CA SER A 38 1.39 -34.79 -5.86
C SER A 38 1.22 -33.64 -4.85
N VAL A 39 0.46 -33.87 -3.77
CA VAL A 39 0.28 -32.90 -2.69
C VAL A 39 1.60 -32.62 -1.99
N GLY A 40 2.40 -33.65 -1.70
CA GLY A 40 3.72 -33.50 -1.10
C GLY A 40 4.62 -32.60 -1.95
N ILE A 41 4.75 -32.89 -3.25
CA ILE A 41 5.55 -32.08 -4.18
C ILE A 41 5.08 -30.62 -4.19
N ILE A 42 3.77 -30.38 -4.21
CA ILE A 42 3.23 -29.03 -4.16
C ILE A 42 3.60 -28.36 -2.83
N THR A 43 3.30 -28.99 -1.70
CA THR A 43 3.54 -28.45 -0.35
C THR A 43 5.00 -28.11 -0.10
N PHE A 44 5.93 -29.00 -0.48
CA PHE A 44 7.37 -28.76 -0.32
C PHE A 44 7.91 -27.63 -1.21
N ASN A 45 7.21 -27.26 -2.30
CA ASN A 45 7.59 -26.16 -3.19
C ASN A 45 6.90 -24.82 -2.88
N ILE A 46 6.03 -24.74 -1.87
CA ILE A 46 5.40 -23.48 -1.48
C ILE A 46 6.41 -22.59 -0.74
N VAL A 47 6.63 -21.37 -1.26
CA VAL A 47 7.50 -20.38 -0.61
C VAL A 47 6.85 -19.88 0.68
N PRO A 48 7.51 -19.97 1.85
CA PRO A 48 6.97 -19.45 3.12
C PRO A 48 6.83 -17.92 3.06
N LYS A 49 5.83 -17.37 3.75
CA LYS A 49 5.62 -15.92 3.87
C LYS A 49 5.81 -15.48 5.31
N TYR A 50 6.69 -14.52 5.54
CA TYR A 50 6.95 -13.92 6.85
C TYR A 50 6.37 -12.51 6.90
N LYS A 51 5.78 -12.14 8.03
CA LYS A 51 5.17 -10.82 8.25
C LYS A 51 5.87 -10.12 9.41
N ALA A 52 6.33 -8.89 9.19
CA ALA A 52 6.80 -7.99 10.24
C ALA A 52 5.77 -6.88 10.47
N MET A 53 5.67 -6.40 11.71
CA MET A 53 4.72 -5.37 12.14
C MET A 53 5.41 -4.34 13.01
N THR A 54 5.01 -3.08 12.88
CA THR A 54 5.37 -2.00 13.80
C THR A 54 4.15 -1.13 14.08
N THR A 55 4.09 -0.57 15.27
CA THR A 55 2.95 0.23 15.72
C THR A 55 3.40 1.66 15.98
N LEU A 56 2.77 2.60 15.29
CA LEU A 56 3.06 4.02 15.39
C LEU A 56 1.91 4.74 16.08
N LEU A 57 2.24 5.54 17.10
CA LEU A 57 1.28 6.43 17.74
C LEU A 57 1.24 7.76 16.98
N ILE A 58 0.06 8.08 16.45
CA ILE A 58 -0.21 9.39 15.84
C ILE A 58 -0.67 10.33 16.94
N LYS A 59 0.13 11.36 17.23
CA LYS A 59 -0.27 12.45 18.12
C LYS A 59 -0.65 13.66 17.29
N GLU A 60 -1.83 14.22 17.57
CA GLU A 60 -2.17 15.56 17.13
C GLU A 60 -1.64 16.54 18.17
N GLU A 61 -0.64 17.35 17.79
CA GLU A 61 -0.25 18.50 18.59
C GLU A 61 -1.21 19.64 18.22
N SER A 62 -2.38 19.68 18.86
CA SER A 62 -3.22 20.87 18.78
C SER A 62 -2.43 22.02 19.41
N SER A 63 -2.18 23.08 18.64
CA SER A 63 -1.61 24.30 19.17
C SER A 63 -2.57 24.83 20.24
N LYS A 64 -2.21 24.63 21.49
CA LYS A 64 -2.99 24.95 22.71
C LYS A 64 -3.18 26.45 22.96
N MET A 65 -3.19 27.26 21.90
CA MET A 65 -3.34 28.70 21.95
C MET A 65 -4.80 29.01 21.58
N LEU A 66 -5.61 29.32 22.60
CA LEU A 66 -7.03 29.75 22.55
C LEU A 66 -8.09 28.65 22.34
N SER A 67 -8.18 27.67 23.25
CA SER A 67 -9.37 26.80 23.34
C SER A 67 -10.04 26.95 24.71
N ILE A 68 -10.85 27.99 24.84
CA ILE A 68 -11.89 28.11 25.89
C ILE A 68 -13.16 27.34 25.45
N GLU A 69 -13.17 26.79 24.23
CA GLU A 69 -14.34 26.17 23.57
C GLU A 69 -14.33 24.62 23.59
N ASP A 70 -13.26 23.98 24.10
CA ASP A 70 -13.10 22.50 24.10
C ASP A 70 -14.00 21.74 25.10
N GLU A 71 -14.89 22.43 25.82
CA GLU A 71 -15.77 21.83 26.83
C GLU A 71 -16.98 21.07 26.23
N PHE A 72 -17.27 21.26 24.93
CA PHE A 72 -18.33 20.53 24.22
C PHE A 72 -17.74 19.62 23.14
N GLY A 73 -17.22 18.46 23.55
CA GLY A 73 -16.41 17.48 22.79
C GLY A 73 -16.98 16.85 21.51
N TYR A 74 -17.96 17.46 20.83
CA TYR A 74 -18.51 16.97 19.56
C TYR A 74 -17.71 17.43 18.33
N GLN A 75 -17.12 18.63 18.35
CA GLN A 75 -16.35 19.16 17.20
C GLN A 75 -14.94 18.55 17.09
N SER A 76 -14.34 18.17 18.22
CA SER A 76 -13.01 17.57 18.28
C SER A 76 -12.95 16.20 17.58
N ARG A 77 -13.97 15.33 17.76
CA ARG A 77 -13.93 13.96 17.24
C ARG A 77 -13.89 13.89 15.71
N VAL A 78 -14.68 14.71 15.02
CA VAL A 78 -14.78 14.68 13.55
C VAL A 78 -13.49 15.19 12.89
N MET A 79 -12.82 16.20 13.47
CA MET A 79 -11.52 16.67 12.97
C MET A 79 -10.41 15.64 13.18
N ASN A 80 -10.36 15.01 14.37
CA ASN A 80 -9.40 13.93 14.68
C ASN A 80 -9.47 12.78 13.65
N LEU A 81 -10.67 12.35 13.23
CA LEU A 81 -10.81 11.30 12.22
C LEU A 81 -10.25 11.71 10.83
N ARG A 82 -10.39 12.98 10.43
CA ARG A 82 -9.85 13.46 9.13
C ARG A 82 -8.33 13.53 9.15
N PHE A 83 -7.74 14.05 10.23
CA PHE A 83 -6.30 14.08 10.43
C PHE A 83 -5.72 12.65 10.38
N TYR A 84 -6.33 11.74 11.15
CA TYR A 84 -5.91 10.35 11.22
C TYR A 84 -5.94 9.64 9.86
N ASN A 85 -7.02 9.79 9.09
CA ASN A 85 -7.12 9.24 7.73
C ASN A 85 -6.08 9.81 6.76
N THR A 86 -5.69 11.07 6.95
CA THR A 86 -4.64 11.70 6.13
C THR A 86 -3.29 11.08 6.43
N GLN A 87 -2.96 10.88 7.71
CA GLN A 87 -1.72 10.23 8.14
C GLN A 87 -1.62 8.79 7.64
N LEU A 88 -2.72 8.04 7.66
CA LEU A 88 -2.79 6.69 7.08
C LEU A 88 -2.44 6.69 5.59
N LYS A 89 -2.95 7.66 4.83
CA LYS A 89 -2.62 7.80 3.40
C LYS A 89 -1.18 8.24 3.16
N LEU A 90 -0.63 9.11 4.01
CA LEU A 90 0.76 9.54 3.93
C LEU A 90 1.73 8.38 4.20
N LEU A 91 1.42 7.50 5.16
CA LEU A 91 2.18 6.28 5.43
C LEU A 91 2.25 5.33 4.22
N LYS A 92 1.19 5.27 3.41
CA LYS A 92 1.14 4.47 2.17
C LYS A 92 1.53 5.26 0.91
N SER A 93 2.01 6.50 1.06
CA SER A 93 2.31 7.35 -0.10
C SER A 93 3.52 6.87 -0.88
N LYS A 94 3.47 6.99 -2.21
CA LYS A 94 4.56 6.56 -3.10
C LYS A 94 5.88 7.26 -2.81
N SER A 95 5.83 8.55 -2.47
CA SER A 95 7.02 9.35 -2.13
C SER A 95 7.74 8.81 -0.90
N LEU A 96 7.00 8.45 0.15
CA LEU A 96 7.59 7.87 1.36
C LEU A 96 8.18 6.48 1.09
N VAL A 97 7.45 5.63 0.36
CA VAL A 97 7.93 4.30 -0.03
C VAL A 97 9.20 4.42 -0.89
N GLU A 98 9.25 5.35 -1.84
CA GLU A 98 10.43 5.57 -2.68
C GLU A 98 11.65 6.04 -1.87
N ARG A 99 11.46 6.89 -0.84
CA ARG A 99 12.55 7.27 0.08
C ARG A 99 13.10 6.04 0.81
N VAL A 100 12.23 5.13 1.25
CA VAL A 100 12.64 3.87 1.90
C VAL A 100 13.43 2.99 0.94
N VAL A 101 12.97 2.83 -0.31
CA VAL A 101 13.68 2.05 -1.34
C VAL A 101 15.07 2.63 -1.61
N ARG A 102 15.17 3.97 -1.72
CA ARG A 102 16.44 4.67 -1.93
C ARG A 102 17.38 4.51 -0.73
N LYS A 103 16.88 4.70 0.50
CA LYS A 103 17.68 4.63 1.72
C LYS A 103 18.24 3.24 1.98
N MET A 104 17.46 2.19 1.73
CA MET A 104 17.92 0.80 1.88
C MET A 104 18.66 0.26 0.67
N ASN A 105 18.72 1.05 -0.42
CA ASN A 105 19.29 0.65 -1.70
C ASN A 105 18.78 -0.73 -2.18
N LEU A 106 17.46 -0.94 -2.08
CA LEU A 106 16.81 -2.22 -2.38
C LEU A 106 17.06 -2.77 -3.79
N PRO A 107 17.28 -1.98 -4.86
CA PRO A 107 17.57 -2.54 -6.18
C PRO A 107 18.83 -3.39 -6.24
N VAL A 108 19.81 -3.12 -5.37
CA VAL A 108 21.10 -3.82 -5.30
C VAL A 108 21.00 -5.13 -4.53
N ARG A 109 19.93 -5.30 -3.73
CA ARG A 109 19.75 -6.46 -2.85
C ARG A 109 19.29 -7.70 -3.64
N PRO A 110 19.95 -8.87 -3.48
CA PRO A 110 19.63 -10.08 -4.24
C PRO A 110 18.19 -10.56 -4.04
N GLU A 111 17.58 -10.25 -2.89
CA GLU A 111 16.20 -10.57 -2.55
C GLU A 111 15.19 -9.93 -3.51
N PHE A 112 15.47 -8.73 -4.03
CA PHE A 112 14.61 -8.00 -4.96
C PHE A 112 15.01 -8.19 -6.43
N SER A 113 16.28 -8.44 -6.72
CA SER A 113 16.74 -8.77 -8.09
C SER A 113 16.19 -10.13 -8.56
N ALA A 114 15.96 -11.07 -7.63
CA ALA A 114 15.37 -12.37 -7.93
C ALA A 114 13.87 -12.30 -8.28
N VAL A 115 13.13 -11.34 -7.71
CA VAL A 115 11.69 -11.12 -7.97
C VAL A 115 11.46 -10.47 -9.35
N GLN A 116 12.43 -9.69 -9.84
CA GLN A 116 12.35 -9.00 -11.14
C GLN A 116 12.53 -9.91 -12.35
N LYS A 117 13.02 -11.14 -12.21
CA LYS A 117 13.08 -12.06 -13.35
C LYS A 117 11.65 -12.51 -13.66
N PRO A 118 11.04 -12.09 -14.80
CA PRO A 118 9.74 -12.62 -15.18
C PRO A 118 9.91 -14.13 -15.26
N LYS A 119 9.29 -14.86 -14.33
CA LYS A 119 9.17 -16.31 -14.44
C LYS A 119 8.47 -16.54 -15.76
N LYS A 120 9.23 -16.91 -16.80
CA LYS A 120 8.72 -17.33 -18.10
C LYS A 120 7.74 -18.44 -17.81
N SER A 121 6.47 -18.04 -17.74
CA SER A 121 5.40 -18.85 -17.23
C SER A 121 5.29 -20.05 -18.17
N LEU A 122 5.47 -21.26 -17.64
CA LEU A 122 5.28 -22.49 -18.41
C LEU A 122 3.85 -22.56 -19.00
N ILE A 123 2.93 -21.75 -18.46
CA ILE A 123 1.59 -21.52 -18.98
C ILE A 123 1.63 -20.83 -20.36
N THR A 124 2.59 -19.94 -20.66
CA THR A 124 2.75 -19.33 -22.00
C THR A 124 3.30 -20.32 -23.02
N THR A 125 4.17 -21.25 -22.59
CA THR A 125 4.70 -22.33 -23.45
C THR A 125 3.62 -23.37 -23.77
N VAL A 126 2.79 -23.75 -22.78
CA VAL A 126 1.69 -24.70 -22.99
C VAL A 126 0.52 -24.07 -23.75
N LYS A 127 0.23 -22.78 -23.53
CA LYS A 127 -0.81 -22.05 -24.28
C LYS A 127 -0.42 -21.84 -25.75
N ASN A 128 0.88 -21.71 -26.06
CA ASN A 128 1.39 -21.74 -27.45
C ASN A 128 1.37 -23.12 -28.11
N LEU A 129 1.33 -24.21 -27.32
CA LEU A 129 1.24 -25.57 -27.84
C LEU A 129 -0.21 -26.01 -28.09
N ILE A 130 -1.16 -25.43 -27.36
CA ILE A 130 -2.60 -25.79 -27.42
C ILE A 130 -3.43 -24.70 -28.15
N SER A 131 -2.90 -23.51 -28.40
CA SER A 131 -3.58 -22.55 -29.27
C SER A 131 -3.50 -23.05 -30.72
N LEU A 132 -4.57 -23.70 -31.17
CA LEU A 132 -4.86 -24.07 -32.55
C LEU A 132 -4.66 -22.87 -33.50
N ARG A 133 -3.41 -22.67 -33.94
CA ARG A 133 -2.96 -21.65 -34.89
C ARG A 133 -3.31 -22.04 -36.34
N TRP A 134 -4.56 -22.48 -36.54
CA TRP A 134 -5.13 -22.87 -37.83
C TRP A 134 -6.63 -22.59 -37.97
N ILE A 135 -7.33 -22.09 -36.92
CA ILE A 135 -8.80 -21.94 -36.95
C ILE A 135 -9.31 -20.48 -36.75
N VAL A 136 -8.44 -19.47 -36.56
CA VAL A 136 -8.91 -18.06 -36.44
C VAL A 136 -8.21 -17.15 -37.44
N PRO A 137 -8.85 -16.83 -38.58
CA PRO A 137 -8.42 -15.72 -39.43
C PRO A 137 -8.98 -14.40 -38.86
N GLY A 138 -8.13 -13.40 -38.71
CA GLY A 138 -8.58 -12.01 -38.58
C GLY A 138 -8.88 -11.53 -37.16
N LYS A 139 -7.87 -11.49 -36.29
CA LYS A 139 -7.67 -10.32 -35.43
C LYS A 139 -6.21 -9.91 -35.51
N ARG A 140 -5.96 -8.82 -36.25
CA ARG A 140 -4.74 -8.02 -36.14
C ARG A 140 -4.51 -7.80 -34.65
N ALA A 141 -3.38 -8.29 -34.14
CA ALA A 141 -2.90 -7.86 -32.85
C ALA A 141 -2.69 -6.34 -32.97
N GLU A 142 -3.58 -5.57 -32.35
CA GLU A 142 -3.28 -4.21 -31.99
C GLU A 142 -2.08 -4.28 -31.05
N VAL A 143 -0.90 -4.01 -31.61
CA VAL A 143 0.30 -3.65 -30.86
C VAL A 143 0.01 -2.23 -30.33
N GLY A 144 -0.88 -2.17 -29.34
CA GLY A 144 -1.22 -0.95 -28.62
C GLY A 144 -0.17 -0.71 -27.55
N ASP A 145 0.53 0.42 -27.69
CA ASP A 145 1.24 1.15 -26.65
C ASP A 145 2.20 0.39 -25.74
N SER A 146 3.40 0.16 -26.27
CA SER A 146 4.61 0.13 -25.44
C SER A 146 5.70 0.97 -26.09
N MET A 147 5.39 2.24 -26.40
CA MET A 147 6.35 3.18 -26.97
C MET A 147 6.47 4.49 -26.19
N TYR A 148 6.25 4.44 -24.87
CA TYR A 148 6.76 5.41 -23.90
C TYR A 148 7.00 4.71 -22.55
N SER A 149 7.92 3.74 -22.50
CA SER A 149 8.59 3.46 -21.24
C SER A 149 9.51 4.65 -20.98
N ILE A 150 9.01 5.68 -20.28
CA ILE A 150 9.89 6.55 -19.50
C ILE A 150 10.84 5.58 -18.77
N PRO A 151 12.17 5.76 -18.82
CA PRO A 151 13.07 4.93 -18.03
C PRO A 151 12.67 5.12 -16.57
N SER A 152 11.81 4.22 -16.08
CA SER A 152 11.43 4.16 -14.69
C SER A 152 12.73 3.98 -13.95
N SER A 153 13.10 4.97 -13.14
CA SER A 153 14.19 4.80 -12.18
C SER A 153 13.98 3.42 -11.52
N PRO A 154 14.99 2.52 -11.46
CA PRO A 154 14.82 1.17 -10.89
C PRO A 154 14.14 1.19 -9.51
N TYR A 155 14.31 2.29 -8.79
CA TYR A 155 13.68 2.58 -7.51
C TYR A 155 12.14 2.72 -7.58
N ALA A 156 11.58 3.26 -8.66
CA ALA A 156 10.14 3.48 -8.82
C ALA A 156 9.36 2.19 -9.04
N GLU A 157 9.94 1.22 -9.78
CA GLU A 157 9.32 -0.09 -9.99
C GLU A 157 9.32 -0.91 -8.70
N ILE A 158 10.45 -0.90 -7.98
CA ILE A 158 10.56 -1.56 -6.68
C ILE A 158 9.67 -0.88 -5.64
N ALA A 159 9.49 0.45 -5.70
CA ALA A 159 8.56 1.15 -4.84
C ALA A 159 7.12 0.68 -5.04
N ASN A 160 6.67 0.46 -6.28
CA ASN A 160 5.33 -0.06 -6.54
C ASN A 160 5.16 -1.48 -5.97
N LEU A 161 6.13 -2.37 -6.21
CA LEU A 161 6.12 -3.73 -5.65
C LEU A 161 6.12 -3.72 -4.11
N LEU A 162 6.89 -2.82 -3.51
CA LEU A 162 6.96 -2.64 -2.07
C LEU A 162 5.62 -2.13 -1.52
N GLN A 163 5.01 -1.16 -2.20
CA GLN A 163 3.72 -0.58 -1.82
C GLN A 163 2.58 -1.62 -1.83
N ASP A 164 2.60 -2.57 -2.75
CA ASP A 164 1.63 -3.68 -2.79
C ASP A 164 1.78 -4.64 -1.62
N GLY A 165 3.00 -4.83 -1.11
CA GLY A 165 3.28 -5.68 0.05
C GLY A 165 3.09 -4.99 1.41
N ILE A 166 2.94 -3.66 1.44
CA ILE A 166 2.71 -2.88 2.65
C ILE A 166 1.21 -2.81 2.95
N GLU A 167 0.85 -3.29 4.15
CA GLU A 167 -0.49 -3.20 4.71
C GLU A 167 -0.46 -2.23 5.91
N VAL A 168 -1.31 -1.21 5.85
CA VAL A 168 -1.47 -0.20 6.91
C VAL A 168 -2.88 -0.36 7.46
N SER A 169 -2.98 -0.68 8.75
CA SER A 169 -4.24 -0.88 9.45
C SER A 169 -4.32 0.04 10.67
N SER A 170 -5.52 0.54 10.96
CA SER A 170 -5.79 1.32 12.15
C SER A 170 -6.34 0.46 13.26
N ILE A 171 -5.86 0.66 14.48
CA ILE A 171 -6.39 -0.05 15.65
C ILE A 171 -7.62 0.72 16.16
N ARG A 172 -8.79 0.06 16.16
CA ARG A 172 -10.07 0.67 16.51
C ARG A 172 -10.02 1.36 17.87
N ASN A 173 -10.64 2.54 17.96
CA ASN A 173 -10.69 3.37 19.18
C ASN A 173 -9.32 3.79 19.73
N THR A 174 -8.27 3.80 18.90
CA THR A 174 -6.94 4.28 19.29
C THR A 174 -6.34 5.16 18.19
N ASN A 175 -5.33 5.94 18.56
CA ASN A 175 -4.50 6.68 17.59
C ASN A 175 -3.28 5.86 17.14
N LEU A 176 -3.34 4.53 17.29
CA LEU A 176 -2.26 3.64 16.88
C LEU A 176 -2.51 3.17 15.45
N VAL A 177 -1.46 3.20 14.64
CA VAL A 177 -1.43 2.65 13.29
C VAL A 177 -0.44 1.50 13.27
N GLU A 178 -0.92 0.34 12.87
CA GLU A 178 -0.08 -0.81 12.60
C GLU A 178 0.33 -0.79 11.12
N VAL A 179 1.63 -0.87 10.89
CA VAL A 179 2.20 -1.00 9.56
C VAL A 179 2.90 -2.34 9.47
N SER A 180 2.57 -3.09 8.44
CA SER A 180 3.08 -4.44 8.26
C SER A 180 3.53 -4.71 6.84
N TYR A 181 4.52 -5.59 6.71
CA TYR A 181 5.06 -5.99 5.42
C TYR A 181 5.24 -7.51 5.37
N THR A 182 4.86 -8.11 4.25
CA THR A 182 4.93 -9.55 4.03
C THR A 182 5.90 -9.90 2.90
N SER A 183 6.90 -10.74 3.19
CA SER A 183 7.88 -11.21 2.21
C SER A 183 8.45 -12.57 2.60
N PRO A 184 9.04 -13.35 1.66
CA PRO A 184 9.72 -14.60 1.96
C PRO A 184 10.96 -14.47 2.85
N TYR A 185 11.47 -13.26 3.06
CA TYR A 185 12.70 -13.01 3.82
C TYR A 185 12.38 -12.30 5.15
N PRO A 186 12.54 -12.97 6.31
CA PRO A 186 12.11 -12.42 7.60
C PRO A 186 12.89 -11.16 8.02
N VAL A 187 14.22 -11.16 7.85
CA VAL A 187 15.10 -10.02 8.20
C VAL A 187 14.77 -8.80 7.35
N LEU A 188 14.51 -9.02 6.05
CA LEU A 188 14.12 -7.95 5.13
C LEU A 188 12.79 -7.32 5.56
N CYS A 189 11.83 -8.11 6.06
CA CYS A 189 10.57 -7.58 6.54
C CYS A 189 10.77 -6.63 7.72
N SER A 190 11.56 -7.02 8.71
CA SER A 190 11.86 -6.16 9.86
C SER A 190 12.59 -4.88 9.43
N ASP A 191 13.56 -4.99 8.53
CA ASP A 191 14.32 -3.84 8.03
C ASP A 191 13.41 -2.84 7.33
N ILE A 192 12.52 -3.32 6.44
CA ILE A 192 11.57 -2.48 5.69
C ILE A 192 10.64 -1.75 6.65
N VAL A 193 10.03 -2.46 7.57
CA VAL A 193 9.02 -1.89 8.48
C VAL A 193 9.67 -0.90 9.45
N ASN A 194 10.85 -1.22 9.99
CA ASN A 194 11.60 -0.31 10.85
C ASN A 194 12.05 0.95 10.10
N THR A 195 12.56 0.79 8.88
CA THR A 195 13.00 1.93 8.06
C THR A 195 11.82 2.80 7.66
N LEU A 196 10.68 2.21 7.29
CA LEU A 196 9.46 2.94 6.96
C LEU A 196 8.96 3.77 8.14
N ALA A 197 8.97 3.20 9.34
CA ALA A 197 8.64 3.94 10.56
C ALA A 197 9.58 5.13 10.81
N GLN A 198 10.90 4.90 10.70
CA GLN A 198 11.90 5.95 10.89
C GLN A 198 11.80 7.07 9.84
N GLU A 199 11.58 6.69 8.58
CA GLU A 199 11.40 7.64 7.48
C GLU A 199 10.12 8.46 7.63
N PHE A 200 9.03 7.85 8.10
CA PHE A 200 7.80 8.57 8.38
C PHE A 200 7.99 9.62 9.49
N ILE A 201 8.64 9.24 10.58
CA ILE A 201 8.96 10.17 11.68
C ILE A 201 9.84 11.31 11.15
N SER A 202 10.90 10.99 10.41
CA SER A 202 11.81 11.98 9.83
C SER A 202 11.09 12.94 8.87
N PHE A 203 10.23 12.39 8.01
CA PHE A 203 9.39 13.16 7.08
C PHE A 203 8.43 14.10 7.81
N SER A 204 7.80 13.64 8.90
CA SER A 204 6.87 14.46 9.68
C SER A 204 7.57 15.65 10.33
N VAL A 205 8.79 15.45 10.84
CA VAL A 205 9.61 16.49 11.45
C VAL A 205 10.07 17.50 10.39
N GLU A 206 10.56 17.02 9.25
CA GLU A 206 10.97 17.85 8.11
C GLU A 206 9.82 18.73 7.61
N LYS A 207 8.63 18.16 7.43
CA LYS A 207 7.45 18.91 6.96
C LYS A 207 7.05 20.02 7.94
N ARG A 208 7.20 19.78 9.24
CA ARG A 208 6.94 20.80 10.27
C ARG A 208 7.93 21.96 10.19
N TYR A 209 9.22 21.66 10.08
CA TYR A 209 10.24 22.70 9.94
C TYR A 209 9.99 23.56 8.70
N GLU A 210 9.64 22.94 7.57
CA GLU A 210 9.31 23.65 6.33
C GLU A 210 8.13 24.63 6.53
N THR A 211 7.05 24.17 7.17
CA THR A 211 5.86 25.02 7.43
C THR A 211 6.18 26.16 8.41
N THR A 212 6.98 25.92 9.45
CA THR A 212 7.40 26.96 10.39
C THR A 212 8.31 28.00 9.73
N GLN A 213 9.22 27.57 8.88
CA GLN A 213 10.09 28.47 8.12
C GLN A 213 9.27 29.35 7.17
N GLN A 214 8.36 28.75 6.40
CA GLN A 214 7.44 29.49 5.52
C GLN A 214 6.59 30.51 6.28
N ALA A 215 6.09 30.17 7.47
CA ALA A 215 5.35 31.10 8.31
C ALA A 215 6.23 32.25 8.82
N SER A 216 7.47 31.95 9.23
CA SER A 216 8.45 32.96 9.65
C SER A 216 8.79 33.94 8.51
N ASP A 217 8.98 33.42 7.30
CA ASP A 217 9.26 34.22 6.11
C ASP A 217 8.08 35.12 5.76
N PHE A 218 6.85 34.57 5.78
CA PHE A 218 5.63 35.34 5.57
C PHE A 218 5.45 36.45 6.61
N LEU A 219 5.65 36.17 7.90
CA LEU A 219 5.55 37.18 8.96
C LEU A 219 6.60 38.27 8.81
N SER A 220 7.82 37.90 8.39
CA SER A 220 8.90 38.86 8.13
C SER A 220 8.55 39.81 6.98
N GLU A 221 7.97 39.27 5.90
CA GLU A 221 7.48 40.07 4.77
C GLU A 221 6.36 41.02 5.21
N GLN A 222 5.41 40.56 6.02
CA GLN A 222 4.32 41.40 6.51
C GLN A 222 4.82 42.52 7.43
N ILE A 223 5.80 42.25 8.29
CA ILE A 223 6.41 43.28 9.13
C ILE A 223 7.12 44.34 8.28
N ALA A 224 7.80 43.94 7.19
CA ALA A 224 8.44 44.87 6.27
C ALA A 224 7.41 45.77 5.57
N ASN A 225 6.31 45.19 5.09
CA ASN A 225 5.22 45.93 4.44
C ASN A 225 4.53 46.90 5.41
N LEU A 226 4.19 46.45 6.63
CA LEU A 226 3.56 47.30 7.65
C LEU A 226 4.45 48.47 8.06
N ARG A 227 5.77 48.26 8.17
CA ARG A 227 6.72 49.35 8.43
C ARG A 227 6.75 50.37 7.28
N GLY A 228 6.68 49.90 6.03
CA GLY A 228 6.60 50.74 4.84
C GLY A 228 5.33 51.61 4.82
N ASP A 229 4.18 51.00 5.08
CA ASP A 229 2.88 51.69 5.13
C ASP A 229 2.83 52.72 6.26
N LEU A 230 3.36 52.38 7.43
CA LEU A 230 3.43 53.30 8.57
C LEU A 230 4.29 54.54 8.24
N ALA A 231 5.46 54.34 7.64
CA ALA A 231 6.32 55.44 7.18
C ALA A 231 5.64 56.31 6.11
N ALA A 232 4.87 55.71 5.20
CA ALA A 232 4.10 56.43 4.19
C ALA A 232 2.99 57.29 4.83
N LYS A 233 2.28 56.74 5.83
CA LYS A 233 1.22 57.43 6.57
C LYS A 233 1.74 58.58 7.43
N GLU A 234 2.89 58.41 8.07
CA GLU A 234 3.57 59.51 8.79
C GLU A 234 3.95 60.66 7.85
N LYS A 235 4.52 60.35 6.67
CA LYS A 235 4.88 61.35 5.66
C LYS A 235 3.65 62.08 5.11
N GLU A 236 2.53 61.38 4.95
CA GLU A 236 1.25 61.95 4.54
C GLU A 236 0.72 62.95 5.59
N LEU A 237 0.75 62.58 6.88
CA LEU A 237 0.36 63.46 7.98
C LEU A 237 1.26 64.70 8.09
N GLN A 238 2.58 64.54 7.95
CA GLN A 238 3.51 65.68 7.94
C GLN A 238 3.21 66.65 6.78
N ARG A 239 2.96 66.13 5.57
CA ARG A 239 2.55 66.95 4.41
C ARG A 239 1.23 67.66 4.67
N TYR A 240 0.26 66.99 5.29
CA TYR A 240 -1.02 67.59 5.66
C TYR A 240 -0.85 68.73 6.66
N GLY A 241 -0.07 68.53 7.73
CA GLY A 241 0.21 69.56 8.74
C GLY A 241 0.94 70.78 8.16
N LYS A 242 1.92 70.56 7.26
CA LYS A 242 2.59 71.66 6.51
C LYS A 242 1.61 72.45 5.64
N ARG A 243 0.71 71.78 4.91
CA ARG A 243 -0.29 72.45 4.05
C ARG A 243 -1.29 73.28 4.86
N LYS A 244 -1.68 72.80 6.04
CA LYS A 244 -2.65 73.47 6.90
C LYS A 244 -2.05 74.55 7.81
N LYS A 245 -0.73 74.86 7.68
CA LYS A 245 0.00 75.82 8.53
C LYS A 245 -0.22 75.57 10.04
N LEU A 246 -0.32 74.30 10.44
CA LEU A 246 -0.52 73.92 11.85
C LEU A 246 0.79 73.89 12.64
N PHE A 247 1.91 74.21 12.02
CA PHE A 247 3.20 74.38 12.66
C PHE A 247 3.50 75.88 12.71
N PHE A 248 3.50 76.44 13.93
CA PHE A 248 3.98 77.78 14.26
C PHE A 248 5.50 77.87 14.10
#